data_AF-A0AAN9TAA2-F1
#
_entry.id   AF-A0AAN9TAA2-F1
#
_cell.length_a   1.000
_cell.length_b   1.000
_cell.length_c   1.000
_cell.angle_alpha   90.00
_cell.angle_beta   90.00
_cell.angle_gamma   90.00
#
_symmetry.space_group_name_H-M   'P 1'
#
loop_
_entity.id
_entity.type
_entity.pdbx_description
1 polymer ?
#
loop_
_entity_poly.entity_id
_entity_poly.type
_entity_poly.pdbx_seq_one_letter_code
_entity_poly.pdbx_strand_id
1 'polypeptide(L)'
;MSVVGRRNCIPIVYVKGTYYEVGFDVGRTFKGLIQEFVKNCGYLNDEFVPLCSTPEGKKLYEDTLKCVRQNFPQYIRELEGLADGSEVPFNKLFLLHMGDMIPTILGKKDCNDTSCGCSTICCNEPNAAFLGHTEDSMIDTLGYFYFVSAHIIEKEPQGKWKTTEERFVSLCYAGYLPGFTMNYNHHGLVYSINVIHARDVYAPKTPEYFLCRALLSASNLTQVENILKDKGCGSAVGFSVNVTFLDEPGDRLFYNFEVGPSSTFSDESLLNKICIKPGEHYFHCNKYLRLKVKEVGGLIVESSDTRHQVFEETKPPKTKKEVIKLLSHQREDNFTIYRDAAPTAKENIVTIAIGIFDCIERTWSIYAAKPEENEPLVVLPLHTLLKTNVDSKPNDIADVNIIVNINDGLVDQEGSVLNELKNHLKENVLDAVICVAGGWAGGNASSNDFAKNCELTWKQSVVTSVIASSVAAKFLKEGGLLTLTGASGALAATPGMIGYGMAKASVHHLTKTLAAPGSGLPTNCTAVAILPETLDTPMNRKWMPKADTSSWTSLDFVSSLFLKWSDNVERPVSGSLVKLRTTNNSTEIQIV
;
A
#
# COMPACT_ATOMS: atom_id res chain seq x y z
N MET A 1 -16.24 7.44 29.75
CA MET A 1 -15.83 7.76 28.37
C MET A 1 -16.74 7.01 27.41
N SER A 2 -17.15 7.60 26.30
CA SER A 2 -17.79 6.82 25.23
C SER A 2 -16.68 6.17 24.40
N VAL A 3 -16.44 4.87 24.61
CA VAL A 3 -15.55 4.10 23.74
C VAL A 3 -16.09 4.20 22.31
N VAL A 4 -15.24 4.58 21.37
CA VAL A 4 -15.61 4.61 19.95
C VAL A 4 -15.82 3.16 19.51
N GLY A 5 -17.05 2.81 19.14
CA GLY A 5 -17.38 1.46 18.67
C GLY A 5 -16.73 1.15 17.31
N ARG A 6 -16.75 -0.13 16.92
CA ARG A 6 -16.30 -0.58 15.59
C ARG A 6 -16.98 0.24 14.48
N ARG A 7 -16.20 0.64 13.49
CA ARG A 7 -16.65 1.47 12.36
C ARG A 7 -16.64 0.63 11.09
N ASN A 8 -17.64 0.81 10.23
CA ASN A 8 -17.68 0.21 8.90
C ASN A 8 -16.90 1.05 7.87
N CYS A 9 -15.80 1.65 8.29
CA CYS A 9 -14.92 2.47 7.45
C CYS A 9 -13.53 2.56 8.06
N ILE A 10 -12.50 2.63 7.21
CA ILE A 10 -11.12 2.92 7.59
C ILE A 10 -10.60 4.01 6.66
N PRO A 11 -10.11 5.14 7.16
CA PRO A 11 -9.60 6.20 6.31
C PRO A 11 -8.20 5.85 5.76
N ILE A 12 -7.91 6.34 4.55
CA ILE A 12 -6.62 6.19 3.87
C ILE A 12 -6.15 7.56 3.39
N VAL A 13 -4.85 7.82 3.50
CA VAL A 13 -4.20 8.99 2.88
C VAL A 13 -3.13 8.54 1.89
N TYR A 14 -3.11 9.19 0.73
CA TYR A 14 -2.05 9.05 -0.28
C TYR A 14 -1.18 10.30 -0.21
N VAL A 15 0.11 10.12 0.07
CA VAL A 15 1.05 11.22 0.32
C VAL A 15 2.36 11.01 -0.43
N LYS A 16 2.98 12.11 -0.87
CA LYS A 16 4.25 12.11 -1.57
C LYS A 16 5.07 13.32 -1.16
N GLY A 17 6.37 13.13 -0.89
CA GLY A 17 7.26 14.22 -0.51
C GLY A 17 8.52 13.73 0.21
N THR A 18 9.18 14.61 0.94
CA THR A 18 10.23 14.25 1.90
C THR A 18 9.64 13.60 3.16
N TYR A 19 10.49 13.07 4.03
CA TYR A 19 10.04 12.50 5.32
C TYR A 19 9.20 13.49 6.14
N TYR A 20 9.65 14.74 6.23
CA TYR A 20 8.93 15.78 6.97
C TYR A 20 7.58 16.11 6.32
N GLU A 21 7.54 16.31 5.00
CA GLU A 21 6.30 16.65 4.28
C GLU A 21 5.27 15.53 4.39
N VAL A 22 5.69 14.27 4.24
CA VAL A 22 4.82 13.10 4.44
C VAL A 22 4.29 13.06 5.87
N GLY A 23 5.15 13.23 6.88
CA GLY A 23 4.71 13.32 8.27
C GLY A 23 3.70 14.45 8.50
N PHE A 24 3.99 15.64 7.96
CA PHE A 24 3.12 16.81 8.06
C PHE A 24 1.75 16.59 7.44
N ASP A 25 1.68 16.07 6.22
CA ASP A 25 0.42 15.84 5.54
C ASP A 25 -0.41 14.73 6.19
N VAL A 26 0.23 13.67 6.71
CA VAL A 26 -0.45 12.66 7.54
C VAL A 26 -1.01 13.30 8.81
N GLY A 27 -0.19 14.08 9.53
CA GLY A 27 -0.59 14.75 10.77
C GLY A 27 -1.74 15.74 10.56
N ARG A 28 -1.67 16.53 9.48
CA ARG A 28 -2.70 17.50 9.09
C ARG A 28 -4.00 16.81 8.68
N THR A 29 -3.91 15.72 7.90
CA THR A 29 -5.08 14.99 7.41
C THR A 29 -5.84 14.31 8.56
N PHE A 30 -5.10 13.68 9.48
CA PHE A 30 -5.69 12.93 10.59
C PHE A 30 -5.64 13.67 11.93
N LYS A 31 -5.47 15.00 11.89
CA LYS A 31 -5.32 15.86 13.08
C LYS A 31 -6.33 15.55 14.18
N GLY A 32 -7.62 15.50 13.83
CA GLY A 32 -8.69 15.22 14.80
C GLY A 32 -8.55 13.85 15.48
N LEU A 33 -8.30 12.79 14.70
CA LEU A 33 -8.10 11.42 15.20
C LEU A 33 -6.87 11.34 16.12
N ILE A 34 -5.75 11.94 15.71
CA ILE A 34 -4.49 11.92 16.46
C ILE A 34 -4.64 12.69 17.78
N GLN A 35 -5.20 13.90 17.73
CA GLN A 35 -5.42 14.71 18.93
C GLN A 35 -6.37 14.04 19.92
N GLU A 36 -7.46 13.45 19.43
CA GLU A 36 -8.42 12.75 20.27
C GLU A 36 -7.81 11.50 20.91
N PHE A 37 -7.09 10.67 20.14
CA PHE A 37 -6.35 9.53 20.66
C PHE A 37 -5.35 9.95 21.74
N VAL A 38 -4.45 10.89 21.43
CA VAL A 38 -3.41 11.35 22.36
C VAL A 38 -4.01 11.95 23.63
N LYS A 39 -5.14 12.64 23.53
CA LYS A 39 -5.86 13.21 24.68
C LYS A 39 -6.44 12.12 25.59
N ASN A 40 -6.97 11.05 24.99
CA ASN A 40 -7.68 9.99 25.72
C ASN A 40 -6.80 8.78 26.08
N CYS A 41 -5.58 8.72 25.56
CA CYS A 41 -4.63 7.65 25.79
C CYS A 41 -4.16 7.63 27.26
N GLY A 42 -4.72 6.73 28.08
CA GLY A 42 -4.45 6.65 29.51
C GLY A 42 -2.99 6.33 29.83
N TYR A 43 -2.42 5.30 29.21
CA TYR A 43 -1.01 4.91 29.45
C TYR A 43 -0.02 6.03 29.10
N LEU A 44 -0.29 6.83 28.06
CA LEU A 44 0.55 7.97 27.73
C LEU A 44 0.46 9.07 28.80
N ASN A 45 -0.75 9.49 29.16
CA ASN A 45 -0.96 10.68 29.99
C ASN A 45 -0.79 10.41 31.48
N ASP A 46 -1.15 9.21 31.94
CA ASP A 46 -1.17 8.87 33.37
C ASP A 46 0.11 8.13 33.81
N GLU A 47 0.83 7.49 32.89
CA GLU A 47 2.06 6.73 33.19
C GLU A 47 3.31 7.35 32.53
N PHE A 48 3.38 7.41 31.21
CA PHE A 48 4.62 7.77 30.51
C PHE A 48 5.02 9.24 30.71
N VAL A 49 4.08 10.17 30.59
CA VAL A 49 4.35 11.61 30.76
C VAL A 49 4.81 11.96 32.19
N PRO A 50 4.15 11.48 33.27
CA PRO A 50 4.64 11.68 34.64
C PRO A 50 6.03 11.08 34.87
N LEU A 51 6.29 9.87 34.37
CA LEU A 51 7.60 9.22 34.52
C LEU A 51 8.71 10.01 33.82
N CYS A 52 8.47 10.52 32.61
CA CYS A 52 9.45 11.36 31.92
C CYS A 52 9.62 12.77 32.50
N SER A 53 8.78 13.16 33.45
CA SER A 53 8.97 14.39 34.22
C SER A 53 9.94 14.22 35.39
N THR A 54 10.33 12.99 35.76
CA THR A 54 11.37 12.75 36.76
C THR A 54 12.77 12.95 36.15
N PRO A 55 13.82 13.23 36.96
CA PRO A 55 15.18 13.35 36.47
C PRO A 55 15.66 12.11 35.70
N GLU A 56 15.37 10.92 36.20
CA GLU A 56 15.77 9.65 35.59
C GLU A 56 15.02 9.39 34.29
N GLY A 57 13.70 9.61 34.27
CA GLY A 57 12.87 9.43 33.08
C GLY A 57 13.19 10.45 31.99
N LYS A 58 13.50 11.70 32.37
CA LYS A 58 13.97 12.73 31.44
C LYS A 58 15.29 12.34 30.79
N LYS A 59 16.26 11.86 31.59
CA LYS A 59 17.54 11.39 31.07
C LYS A 59 17.36 10.22 30.10
N LEU A 60 16.50 9.26 30.45
CA LEU A 60 16.17 8.11 29.59
C LEU A 60 15.58 8.55 28.24
N TYR A 61 14.64 9.50 28.27
CA TYR A 61 14.04 10.09 27.07
C TYR A 61 15.11 10.77 26.19
N GLU A 62 15.94 11.63 26.78
CA GLU A 62 16.96 12.40 26.05
C GLU A 62 18.04 11.49 25.44
N ASP A 63 18.51 10.49 26.18
CA ASP A 63 19.49 9.52 25.72
C ASP A 63 18.93 8.68 24.56
N THR A 64 17.66 8.25 24.66
CA THR A 64 16.98 7.48 23.61
C THR A 64 16.73 8.33 22.37
N LEU A 65 16.23 9.56 22.52
CA LEU A 65 16.02 10.49 21.40
C LEU A 65 17.34 10.80 20.68
N LYS A 66 18.44 10.99 21.42
CA LYS A 66 19.76 11.19 20.85
C LYS A 66 20.21 9.98 20.04
N CYS A 67 20.01 8.77 20.57
CA CYS A 67 20.33 7.53 19.88
C CYS A 67 19.54 7.37 18.57
N VAL A 68 18.23 7.57 18.60
CA VAL A 68 17.40 7.47 17.39
C VAL A 68 17.75 8.57 16.38
N ARG A 69 18.01 9.81 16.81
CA ARG A 69 18.46 10.88 15.90
C ARG A 69 19.78 10.56 15.20
N GLN A 70 20.68 9.81 15.84
CA GLN A 70 21.94 9.41 15.25
C GLN A 70 21.76 8.31 14.20
N ASN A 71 20.91 7.32 14.46
CA ASN A 71 20.72 6.16 13.59
C ASN A 71 19.67 6.39 12.49
N PHE A 72 18.60 7.11 12.83
CA PHE A 72 17.39 7.31 12.03
C PHE A 72 16.90 8.78 12.05
N PRO A 73 17.76 9.77 11.71
CA PRO A 73 17.37 11.19 11.72
C PRO A 73 16.14 11.48 10.85
N GLN A 74 15.96 10.73 9.76
CA GLN A 74 14.85 10.90 8.84
C GLN A 74 13.50 10.51 9.44
N TYR A 75 13.43 9.48 10.27
CA TYR A 75 12.18 9.09 10.95
C TYR A 75 11.85 10.04 12.10
N ILE A 76 12.86 10.69 12.70
CA ILE A 76 12.63 11.80 13.62
C ILE A 76 12.03 13.00 12.88
N ARG A 77 12.53 13.35 11.68
CA ARG A 77 11.94 14.41 10.85
C ARG A 77 10.51 14.09 10.42
N GLU A 78 10.22 12.83 10.08
CA GLU A 78 8.84 12.37 9.80
C GLU A 78 7.93 12.56 11.01
N LEU A 79 8.41 12.21 12.21
CA LEU A 79 7.67 12.40 13.46
C LEU A 79 7.51 13.88 13.85
N GLU A 80 8.51 14.73 13.55
CA GLU A 80 8.43 16.19 13.70
C GLU A 80 7.37 16.78 12.75
N GLY A 81 7.33 16.32 11.49
CA GLY A 81 6.25 16.66 10.57
C GLY A 81 4.88 16.23 11.10
N LEU A 82 4.76 14.99 11.58
CA LEU A 82 3.52 14.47 12.18
C LEU A 82 3.06 15.33 13.37
N ALA A 83 3.99 15.75 14.23
CA ALA A 83 3.72 16.64 15.36
C ALA A 83 3.19 18.00 14.89
N ASP A 84 3.88 18.63 13.93
CA ASP A 84 3.51 19.94 13.41
C ASP A 84 2.15 19.91 12.69
N GLY A 85 1.91 18.91 11.85
CA GLY A 85 0.65 18.76 11.11
C GLY A 85 -0.54 18.44 12.02
N SER A 86 -0.34 17.60 13.04
CA SER A 86 -1.39 17.24 14.01
C SER A 86 -1.55 18.24 15.16
N GLU A 87 -0.63 19.21 15.29
CA GLU A 87 -0.52 20.10 16.45
C GLU A 87 -0.47 19.36 17.79
N VAL A 88 0.10 18.14 17.80
CA VAL A 88 0.40 17.40 19.01
C VAL A 88 1.86 17.63 19.38
N PRO A 89 2.18 17.89 20.67
CA PRO A 89 3.57 18.06 21.08
C PRO A 89 4.45 16.85 20.70
N PHE A 90 5.56 17.12 20.00
CA PHE A 90 6.52 16.09 19.56
C PHE A 90 6.92 15.12 20.68
N ASN A 91 7.13 15.63 21.90
CA ASN A 91 7.52 14.79 23.02
C ASN A 91 6.46 13.74 23.37
N LYS A 92 5.16 14.05 23.24
CA LYS A 92 4.10 13.06 23.45
C LYS A 92 4.13 11.98 22.38
N LEU A 93 4.32 12.35 21.11
CA LEU A 93 4.41 11.38 20.02
C LEU A 93 5.67 10.51 20.14
N PHE A 94 6.81 11.08 20.53
CA PHE A 94 8.03 10.31 20.77
C PHE A 94 7.89 9.35 21.95
N LEU A 95 7.18 9.75 23.03
CA LEU A 95 6.88 8.86 24.16
C LEU A 95 6.05 7.64 23.74
N LEU A 96 5.10 7.80 22.82
CA LEU A 96 4.35 6.66 22.24
C LEU A 96 5.29 5.63 21.59
N HIS A 97 6.37 6.08 20.95
CA HIS A 97 7.37 5.23 20.28
C HIS A 97 8.42 4.66 21.24
N MET A 98 8.54 5.18 22.46
CA MET A 98 9.32 4.54 23.51
C MET A 98 8.50 3.44 24.21
N GLY A 99 7.17 3.62 24.30
CA GLY A 99 6.26 2.62 24.84
C GLY A 99 6.61 2.20 26.28
N ASP A 100 6.38 0.93 26.59
CA ASP A 100 6.57 0.36 27.93
C ASP A 100 8.04 0.26 28.38
N MET A 101 9.01 0.63 27.53
CA MET A 101 10.43 0.61 27.95
C MET A 101 10.68 1.56 29.13
N ILE A 102 9.96 2.68 29.21
CA ILE A 102 10.14 3.70 30.25
C ILE A 102 9.77 3.17 31.64
N PRO A 103 8.52 2.73 31.88
CA PRO A 103 8.16 2.20 33.19
C PRO A 103 8.92 0.92 33.56
N THR A 104 9.31 0.11 32.57
CA THR A 104 10.08 -1.12 32.80
C THR A 104 11.50 -0.81 33.28
N ILE A 105 12.23 0.09 32.60
CA ILE A 105 13.60 0.47 33.00
C ILE A 105 13.62 1.16 34.37
N LEU A 106 12.60 1.95 34.68
CA LEU A 106 12.49 2.65 35.96
C LEU A 106 11.99 1.75 37.11
N GLY A 107 11.68 0.48 36.83
CA GLY A 107 11.19 -0.48 37.83
C GLY A 107 9.83 -0.09 38.42
N LYS A 108 8.98 0.60 37.63
CA LYS A 108 7.68 1.14 38.06
C LYS A 108 6.47 0.33 37.61
N LYS A 109 6.66 -0.58 36.65
CA LYS A 109 5.64 -1.50 36.19
C LYS A 109 6.14 -2.93 36.40
N ASP A 110 5.36 -3.71 37.14
CA ASP A 110 5.56 -5.14 37.17
C ASP A 110 5.04 -5.68 35.83
N CYS A 111 5.92 -6.33 35.10
CA CYS A 111 5.75 -6.69 33.71
C CYS A 111 4.63 -7.73 33.43
N ASN A 112 3.91 -8.15 34.48
CA ASN A 112 2.84 -9.14 34.44
C ASN A 112 1.45 -8.56 34.07
N ASP A 113 1.28 -7.22 34.06
CA ASP A 113 -0.01 -6.53 33.81
C ASP A 113 -0.19 -6.07 32.35
N THR A 114 0.83 -6.19 31.49
CA THR A 114 0.69 -5.91 30.06
C THR A 114 0.05 -7.11 29.37
N SER A 115 -1.13 -6.93 28.78
CA SER A 115 -1.90 -8.01 28.12
C SER A 115 -1.92 -7.91 26.59
N CYS A 116 -1.21 -6.93 26.00
CA CYS A 116 -1.22 -6.66 24.56
C CYS A 116 -0.67 -7.85 23.77
N GLY A 117 -1.34 -8.25 22.69
CA GLY A 117 -0.73 -9.27 21.86
C GLY A 117 -1.49 -9.77 20.64
N CYS A 118 -0.87 -9.62 19.48
CA CYS A 118 -1.33 -10.05 18.16
C CYS A 118 -1.15 -11.56 17.91
N SER A 119 -1.83 -12.10 16.90
CA SER A 119 -1.67 -13.48 16.40
C SER A 119 -1.39 -13.47 14.90
N THR A 120 -0.41 -14.25 14.43
CA THR A 120 -0.07 -14.38 13.01
C THR A 120 -0.17 -15.82 12.55
N ILE A 121 -0.81 -16.04 11.40
CA ILE A 121 -0.90 -17.32 10.69
C ILE A 121 -0.20 -17.18 9.34
N CYS A 122 0.71 -18.11 9.05
CA CYS A 122 1.28 -18.32 7.73
C CYS A 122 0.77 -19.66 7.19
N CYS A 123 0.13 -19.62 6.01
CA CYS A 123 -0.25 -20.78 5.22
C CYS A 123 0.56 -20.73 3.94
N ASN A 124 1.50 -21.65 3.74
CA ASN A 124 2.31 -21.72 2.52
C ASN A 124 2.08 -23.04 1.81
N GLU A 125 0.96 -23.18 1.11
CA GLU A 125 0.67 -24.31 0.22
C GLU A 125 0.95 -23.90 -1.24
N PRO A 126 1.29 -24.84 -2.14
CA PRO A 126 1.64 -24.52 -3.54
C PRO A 126 0.60 -23.67 -4.29
N ASN A 127 -0.68 -23.81 -3.94
CA ASN A 127 -1.79 -23.06 -4.54
C ASN A 127 -2.51 -22.15 -3.52
N ALA A 128 -1.91 -21.90 -2.36
CA ALA A 128 -2.51 -21.10 -1.29
C ALA A 128 -1.42 -20.51 -0.40
N ALA A 129 -1.09 -19.23 -0.61
CA ALA A 129 -0.07 -18.51 0.15
C ALA A 129 -0.70 -17.31 0.87
N PHE A 130 -0.87 -17.42 2.19
CA PHE A 130 -1.53 -16.41 3.02
C PHE A 130 -0.70 -16.02 4.24
N LEU A 131 -0.64 -14.71 4.50
CA LEU A 131 -0.23 -14.15 5.79
C LEU A 131 -1.44 -13.48 6.44
N GLY A 132 -1.99 -14.12 7.47
CA GLY A 132 -3.10 -13.63 8.27
C GLY A 132 -2.63 -13.06 9.60
N HIS A 133 -3.20 -11.94 10.05
CA HIS A 133 -2.77 -11.26 11.27
C HIS A 133 -3.95 -10.63 12.02
N THR A 134 -4.05 -10.86 13.34
CA THR A 134 -4.90 -10.08 14.26
C THR A 134 -4.08 -8.95 14.85
N GLU A 135 -4.52 -7.71 14.70
CA GLU A 135 -3.93 -6.57 15.42
C GLU A 135 -4.75 -6.35 16.70
N ASP A 136 -4.17 -6.74 17.83
CA ASP A 136 -4.82 -6.72 19.14
C ASP A 136 -4.22 -5.60 19.98
N SER A 137 -5.05 -4.69 20.47
CA SER A 137 -4.61 -3.51 21.22
C SER A 137 -5.57 -3.20 22.36
N MET A 138 -5.19 -2.25 23.21
CA MET A 138 -6.07 -1.70 24.23
C MET A 138 -7.36 -1.16 23.59
N ILE A 139 -8.48 -1.29 24.30
CA ILE A 139 -9.79 -0.85 23.80
C ILE A 139 -9.82 0.65 23.43
N ASP A 140 -8.98 1.46 24.07
CA ASP A 140 -8.85 2.90 23.78
C ASP A 140 -8.26 3.18 22.39
N THR A 141 -7.61 2.19 21.77
CA THR A 141 -7.08 2.27 20.39
C THR A 141 -8.16 1.97 19.34
N LEU A 142 -9.31 1.41 19.75
CA LEU A 142 -10.39 1.04 18.83
C LEU A 142 -10.90 2.28 18.08
N GLY A 143 -10.85 2.23 16.75
CA GLY A 143 -11.25 3.34 15.88
C GLY A 143 -10.18 4.41 15.65
N TYR A 144 -9.00 4.31 16.28
CA TYR A 144 -7.87 5.24 16.11
C TYR A 144 -6.75 4.64 15.26
N PHE A 145 -7.11 4.21 14.06
CA PHE A 145 -6.16 3.69 13.08
C PHE A 145 -6.54 4.10 11.66
N TYR A 146 -5.55 4.18 10.78
CA TYR A 146 -5.70 4.63 9.39
C TYR A 146 -4.64 4.03 8.48
N PHE A 147 -4.87 4.06 7.17
CA PHE A 147 -3.86 3.72 6.19
C PHE A 147 -3.02 4.94 5.78
N VAL A 148 -1.71 4.72 5.68
CA VAL A 148 -0.79 5.63 5.00
C VAL A 148 -0.24 4.91 3.77
N SER A 149 -0.54 5.45 2.59
CA SER A 149 0.10 5.09 1.32
C SER A 149 1.09 6.20 0.95
N ALA A 150 2.37 5.98 1.19
CA ALA A 150 3.39 7.01 1.04
C ALA A 150 4.35 6.74 -0.12
N HIS A 151 4.80 7.81 -0.77
CA HIS A 151 5.96 7.86 -1.64
C HIS A 151 6.93 8.92 -1.14
N ILE A 152 7.96 8.48 -0.42
CA ILE A 152 8.99 9.36 0.12
C ILE A 152 10.15 9.44 -0.88
N ILE A 153 10.60 10.65 -1.19
CA ILE A 153 11.76 10.91 -2.07
C ILE A 153 12.67 11.93 -1.38
N GLU A 154 13.94 11.59 -1.24
CA GLU A 154 14.98 12.45 -0.71
C GLU A 154 16.10 12.64 -1.73
N LYS A 155 16.68 13.85 -1.74
CA LYS A 155 17.77 14.17 -2.67
C LYS A 155 19.06 13.42 -2.33
N GLU A 156 19.31 13.23 -1.04
CA GLU A 156 20.51 12.61 -0.51
C GLU A 156 20.15 11.36 0.30
N PRO A 157 21.03 10.34 0.34
CA PRO A 157 20.80 9.14 1.13
C PRO A 157 20.59 9.44 2.62
N GLN A 158 19.52 8.91 3.20
CA GLN A 158 19.12 9.17 4.58
C GLN A 158 19.41 8.03 5.54
N GLY A 159 19.78 8.40 6.76
CA GLY A 159 19.97 7.48 7.89
C GLY A 159 21.03 6.41 7.68
N LYS A 160 21.04 5.44 8.60
CA LYS A 160 21.99 4.33 8.62
C LYS A 160 21.96 3.47 7.34
N TRP A 161 20.78 3.32 6.74
CA TRP A 161 20.55 2.44 5.59
C TRP A 161 20.63 3.15 4.24
N LYS A 162 20.98 4.45 4.22
CA LYS A 162 21.22 5.24 3.00
C LYS A 162 20.03 5.24 2.03
N THR A 163 18.82 5.27 2.58
CA THR A 163 17.58 5.22 1.79
C THR A 163 17.32 6.57 1.12
N THR A 164 17.07 6.57 -0.19
CA THR A 164 16.72 7.78 -0.97
C THR A 164 15.25 7.80 -1.39
N GLU A 165 14.62 6.64 -1.46
CA GLU A 165 13.22 6.50 -1.86
C GLU A 165 12.57 5.38 -1.06
N GLU A 166 11.35 5.61 -0.59
CA GLU A 166 10.50 4.58 0.02
C GLU A 166 9.10 4.69 -0.58
N ARG A 167 8.50 3.56 -0.94
CA ARG A 167 7.09 3.50 -1.33
C ARG A 167 6.39 2.35 -0.63
N PHE A 168 5.33 2.65 0.10
CA PHE A 168 4.67 1.66 0.95
C PHE A 168 3.20 1.97 1.23
N VAL A 169 2.49 0.95 1.69
CA VAL A 169 1.19 1.06 2.34
C VAL A 169 1.29 0.40 3.71
N SER A 170 0.88 1.13 4.74
CA SER A 170 0.96 0.69 6.14
C SER A 170 -0.34 1.01 6.85
N LEU A 171 -0.81 0.07 7.68
CA LEU A 171 -1.83 0.35 8.68
C LEU A 171 -1.14 0.99 9.90
N CYS A 172 -1.62 2.15 10.32
CA CYS A 172 -1.00 2.94 11.37
C CYS A 172 -1.97 3.16 12.52
N TYR A 173 -1.46 3.05 13.75
CA TYR A 173 -2.11 3.65 14.91
C TYR A 173 -2.05 5.18 14.81
N ALA A 174 -3.06 5.87 15.35
CA ALA A 174 -3.06 7.32 15.37
C ALA A 174 -1.86 7.88 16.16
N GLY A 175 -1.07 8.74 15.52
CA GLY A 175 0.10 9.36 16.14
C GLY A 175 1.38 8.50 16.12
N TYR A 176 1.33 7.31 15.54
CA TYR A 176 2.49 6.45 15.33
C TYR A 176 3.04 6.59 13.91
N LEU A 177 4.34 6.37 13.75
CA LEU A 177 4.98 6.20 12.47
C LEU A 177 4.48 4.92 11.76
N PRO A 178 4.46 4.90 10.43
CA PRO A 178 4.20 3.69 9.66
C PRO A 178 5.12 2.52 10.01
N GLY A 179 4.66 1.29 9.77
CA GLY A 179 5.51 0.10 9.76
C GLY A 179 5.31 -0.87 10.92
N PHE A 180 4.60 -0.49 11.99
CA PHE A 180 4.51 -1.33 13.19
C PHE A 180 3.43 -2.42 13.15
N THR A 181 2.38 -2.30 12.36
CA THR A 181 1.28 -3.30 12.38
C THR A 181 1.46 -4.33 11.24
N MET A 182 0.69 -4.20 10.17
CA MET A 182 0.70 -4.95 8.92
C MET A 182 0.98 -4.01 7.76
N ASN A 183 1.85 -4.43 6.84
CA ASN A 183 2.52 -3.50 5.92
C ASN A 183 2.90 -4.17 4.59
N TYR A 184 3.03 -3.35 3.54
CA TYR A 184 3.56 -3.72 2.24
C TYR A 184 4.42 -2.60 1.63
N ASN A 185 5.49 -2.94 0.90
CA ASN A 185 6.29 -1.98 0.14
C ASN A 185 6.41 -2.31 -1.36
N HIS A 186 6.83 -1.33 -2.15
CA HIS A 186 7.02 -1.46 -3.61
C HIS A 186 8.06 -2.50 -4.06
N HIS A 187 8.90 -3.01 -3.17
CA HIS A 187 9.84 -4.09 -3.48
C HIS A 187 9.20 -5.48 -3.33
N GLY A 188 7.90 -5.54 -3.07
CA GLY A 188 7.19 -6.80 -2.87
C GLY A 188 7.24 -7.29 -1.43
N LEU A 189 7.86 -6.58 -0.48
CA LEU A 189 7.90 -6.99 0.92
C LEU A 189 6.50 -6.85 1.54
N VAL A 190 6.00 -7.94 2.12
CA VAL A 190 4.82 -8.00 2.97
C VAL A 190 5.25 -8.43 4.36
N TYR A 191 4.80 -7.73 5.40
CA TYR A 191 5.09 -8.16 6.76
C TYR A 191 4.06 -7.73 7.81
N SER A 192 4.04 -8.48 8.92
CA SER A 192 3.29 -8.15 10.14
C SER A 192 4.18 -8.28 11.38
N ILE A 193 3.82 -7.60 12.45
CA ILE A 193 4.59 -7.58 13.71
C ILE A 193 3.78 -8.21 14.84
N ASN A 194 4.43 -9.03 15.66
CA ASN A 194 3.90 -9.42 16.95
C ASN A 194 4.78 -8.85 18.07
N VAL A 195 4.16 -8.22 19.06
CA VAL A 195 4.87 -7.73 20.25
C VAL A 195 5.32 -8.91 21.11
N ILE A 196 6.55 -8.88 21.64
CA ILE A 196 7.06 -9.84 22.63
C ILE A 196 7.68 -9.06 23.78
N HIS A 197 7.27 -9.33 25.01
CA HIS A 197 7.80 -8.62 26.17
C HIS A 197 8.98 -9.39 26.78
N ALA A 198 10.20 -8.97 26.43
CA ALA A 198 11.40 -9.37 27.14
C ALA A 198 11.41 -8.75 28.55
N ARG A 199 11.86 -9.51 29.54
CA ARG A 199 12.00 -9.05 30.93
C ARG A 199 13.01 -7.91 31.06
N ASP A 200 14.12 -8.05 30.34
CA ASP A 200 15.22 -7.09 30.38
C ASP A 200 15.16 -6.25 29.11
N VAL A 201 14.87 -4.95 29.27
CA VAL A 201 14.88 -3.94 28.20
C VAL A 201 16.03 -2.96 28.44
N TYR A 202 16.57 -2.35 27.38
CA TYR A 202 17.80 -1.57 27.49
C TYR A 202 17.66 -0.19 26.83
N ALA A 203 18.41 0.77 27.38
CA ALA A 203 18.57 2.09 26.80
C ALA A 203 20.00 2.62 27.02
N PRO A 204 20.52 3.50 26.15
CA PRO A 204 19.91 3.97 24.91
C PRO A 204 20.07 2.94 23.78
N LYS A 205 18.95 2.40 23.30
CA LYS A 205 18.86 1.42 22.21
C LYS A 205 17.70 1.79 21.30
N THR A 206 17.63 1.22 20.10
CA THR A 206 16.60 1.58 19.12
C THR A 206 15.25 0.98 19.51
N PRO A 207 14.19 1.78 19.75
CA PRO A 207 12.85 1.25 19.93
C PRO A 207 12.37 0.50 18.68
N GLU A 208 11.61 -0.56 18.88
CA GLU A 208 11.07 -1.45 17.86
C GLU A 208 10.30 -0.71 16.76
N TYR A 209 9.56 0.36 17.11
CA TYR A 209 8.82 1.15 16.13
C TYR A 209 9.70 1.73 15.03
N PHE A 210 10.94 2.14 15.34
CA PHE A 210 11.88 2.67 14.36
C PHE A 210 12.50 1.58 13.48
N LEU A 211 12.73 0.38 14.04
CA LEU A 211 13.17 -0.77 13.25
C LEU A 211 12.05 -1.25 12.32
N CYS A 212 10.82 -1.29 12.81
CA CYS A 212 9.64 -1.63 12.03
C CYS A 212 9.38 -0.61 10.93
N ARG A 213 9.55 0.69 11.21
CA ARG A 213 9.50 1.75 10.18
C ARG A 213 10.58 1.57 9.12
N ALA A 214 11.79 1.17 9.52
CA ALA A 214 12.91 0.91 8.60
C ALA A 214 12.67 -0.28 7.67
N LEU A 215 11.92 -1.31 8.10
CA LEU A 215 11.59 -2.45 7.25
C LEU A 215 10.85 -2.05 5.97
N LEU A 216 10.07 -0.96 5.98
CA LEU A 216 9.39 -0.46 4.79
C LEU A 216 10.35 -0.10 3.64
N SER A 217 11.64 0.14 3.90
CA SER A 217 12.63 0.38 2.86
C SER A 217 13.34 -0.89 2.35
N ALA A 218 13.09 -2.06 2.96
CA ALA A 218 13.86 -3.25 2.66
C ALA A 218 13.46 -3.86 1.32
N SER A 219 14.46 -4.13 0.46
CA SER A 219 14.24 -4.68 -0.89
C SER A 219 14.54 -6.17 -1.03
N ASN A 220 15.05 -6.80 0.03
CA ASN A 220 15.35 -8.23 0.07
C ASN A 220 15.55 -8.70 1.52
N LEU A 221 15.59 -10.02 1.71
CA LEU A 221 15.76 -10.65 3.02
C LEU A 221 17.05 -10.23 3.76
N THR A 222 18.15 -9.99 3.04
CA THR A 222 19.42 -9.55 3.65
C THR A 222 19.27 -8.17 4.28
N GLN A 223 18.56 -7.24 3.63
CA GLN A 223 18.27 -5.94 4.22
C GLN A 223 17.35 -6.05 5.44
N VAL A 224 16.33 -6.92 5.39
CA VAL A 224 15.49 -7.22 6.55
C VAL A 224 16.35 -7.66 7.74
N GLU A 225 17.25 -8.63 7.53
CA GLU A 225 18.16 -9.10 8.59
C GLU A 225 19.06 -7.99 9.16
N ASN A 226 19.63 -7.16 8.28
CA ASN A 226 20.50 -6.07 8.70
C ASN A 226 19.75 -5.02 9.52
N ILE A 227 18.53 -4.67 9.10
CA ILE A 227 17.65 -3.74 9.81
C ILE A 227 17.33 -4.30 11.19
N LEU A 228 16.91 -5.57 11.29
CA LEU A 228 16.52 -6.17 12.57
C LEU A 228 17.69 -6.37 13.54
N LYS A 229 18.89 -6.69 13.03
CA LYS A 229 20.12 -6.71 13.84
C LYS A 229 20.50 -5.33 14.35
N ASP A 230 20.25 -4.30 13.55
CA ASP A 230 20.58 -2.91 13.85
C ASP A 230 22.03 -2.70 14.34
N LYS A 231 22.99 -3.37 13.69
CA LYS A 231 24.39 -3.43 14.13
C LYS A 231 25.00 -2.05 14.39
N GLY A 232 25.61 -1.86 15.55
CA GLY A 232 26.07 -0.59 16.11
C GLY A 232 25.12 0.01 17.16
N CYS A 233 23.90 -0.50 17.30
CA CYS A 233 22.97 -0.11 18.36
C CYS A 233 22.18 -1.31 18.91
N GLY A 234 21.34 -1.94 18.08
CA GLY A 234 20.47 -3.03 18.48
C GLY A 234 19.14 -2.55 19.10
N SER A 235 18.15 -3.44 19.13
CA SER A 235 16.81 -3.14 19.63
C SER A 235 16.78 -2.97 21.16
N ALA A 236 15.93 -2.05 21.62
CA ALA A 236 15.67 -1.82 23.04
C ALA A 236 14.79 -2.92 23.67
N VAL A 237 13.91 -3.53 22.87
CA VAL A 237 12.87 -4.46 23.33
C VAL A 237 12.79 -5.71 22.45
N GLY A 238 11.87 -6.61 22.82
CA GLY A 238 11.56 -7.81 22.04
C GLY A 238 10.41 -7.62 21.05
N PHE A 239 10.45 -8.30 19.92
CA PHE A 239 9.32 -8.41 18.99
C PHE A 239 9.54 -9.54 17.99
N SER A 240 8.52 -9.88 17.21
CA SER A 240 8.61 -10.81 16.09
C SER A 240 8.09 -10.18 14.80
N VAL A 241 8.71 -10.55 13.68
CA VAL A 241 8.38 -10.07 12.35
C VAL A 241 8.10 -11.25 11.44
N ASN A 242 6.93 -11.27 10.81
CA ASN A 242 6.53 -12.27 9.83
C ASN A 242 6.64 -11.67 8.44
N VAL A 243 7.37 -12.30 7.53
CA VAL A 243 7.84 -11.68 6.29
C VAL A 243 7.62 -12.60 5.10
N THR A 244 7.23 -12.03 3.96
CA THR A 244 7.42 -12.64 2.64
C THR A 244 7.71 -11.58 1.59
N PHE A 245 8.40 -11.94 0.52
CA PHE A 245 8.56 -11.11 -0.67
C PHE A 245 7.71 -11.67 -1.79
N LEU A 246 6.87 -10.86 -2.43
CA LEU A 246 5.97 -11.26 -3.51
C LEU A 246 6.68 -11.48 -4.86
N ASP A 247 7.79 -10.80 -5.07
CA ASP A 247 8.49 -10.76 -6.37
C ASP A 247 9.80 -11.56 -6.38
N GLU A 248 10.08 -12.34 -5.33
CA GLU A 248 11.23 -13.24 -5.32
C GLU A 248 11.03 -14.40 -6.31
N PRO A 249 12.07 -14.74 -7.11
CA PRO A 249 11.99 -15.83 -8.07
C PRO A 249 11.98 -17.19 -7.37
N GLY A 250 11.22 -18.13 -7.92
CA GLY A 250 11.10 -19.50 -7.40
C GLY A 250 9.87 -19.70 -6.52
N ASP A 251 9.93 -20.72 -5.68
CA ASP A 251 8.86 -21.04 -4.73
C ASP A 251 8.68 -19.90 -3.71
N ARG A 252 7.43 -19.59 -3.36
CA ARG A 252 7.12 -18.62 -2.31
C ARG A 252 7.69 -19.11 -0.97
N LEU A 253 8.44 -18.25 -0.31
CA LEU A 253 8.95 -18.47 1.04
C LEU A 253 8.37 -17.43 1.99
N PHE A 254 8.04 -17.88 3.20
CA PHE A 254 7.78 -16.99 4.32
C PHE A 254 8.89 -17.15 5.34
N TYR A 255 9.10 -16.11 6.14
CA TYR A 255 10.07 -16.09 7.21
C TYR A 255 9.44 -15.55 8.46
N ASN A 256 9.84 -16.08 9.61
CA ASN A 256 9.59 -15.42 10.87
C ASN A 256 10.93 -15.12 11.55
N PHE A 257 11.04 -13.89 12.02
CA PHE A 257 12.15 -13.40 12.81
C PHE A 257 11.68 -13.19 14.24
N GLU A 258 12.43 -13.72 15.20
CA GLU A 258 12.36 -13.28 16.59
C GLU A 258 13.52 -12.34 16.85
N VAL A 259 13.21 -11.17 17.39
CA VAL A 259 14.17 -10.12 17.73
C VAL A 259 14.21 -9.98 19.24
N GLY A 260 15.42 -10.12 19.78
CA GLY A 260 15.70 -9.93 21.19
C GLY A 260 16.41 -8.60 21.45
N PRO A 261 16.18 -8.01 22.63
CA PRO A 261 16.81 -6.75 23.00
C PRO A 261 18.33 -6.91 23.08
N SER A 262 19.04 -5.87 22.70
CA SER A 262 20.50 -5.80 22.75
C SER A 262 20.95 -5.33 24.12
N SER A 263 21.68 -6.17 24.85
CA SER A 263 22.23 -5.79 26.15
C SER A 263 23.19 -4.59 26.03
N THR A 264 23.51 -3.95 27.16
CA THR A 264 24.47 -2.84 27.20
C THR A 264 25.88 -3.22 26.70
N PHE A 265 26.21 -4.51 26.65
CA PHE A 265 27.52 -5.01 26.19
C PHE A 265 27.51 -5.52 24.74
N SER A 266 26.35 -5.52 24.08
CA SER A 266 26.19 -5.86 22.66
C SER A 266 25.92 -4.60 21.84
N ASP A 267 26.37 -4.58 20.60
CA ASP A 267 26.06 -3.54 19.62
C ASP A 267 25.03 -4.00 18.58
N GLU A 268 24.49 -5.20 18.67
CA GLU A 268 23.41 -5.68 17.78
C GLU A 268 22.32 -6.44 18.54
N SER A 269 21.12 -6.47 17.96
CA SER A 269 19.97 -7.25 18.45
C SER A 269 20.25 -8.75 18.39
N LEU A 270 19.69 -9.51 19.32
CA LEU A 270 19.61 -10.96 19.15
C LEU A 270 18.61 -11.27 18.04
N LEU A 271 18.95 -12.17 17.12
CA LEU A 271 18.08 -12.51 15.99
C LEU A 271 18.02 -14.02 15.80
N ASN A 272 16.81 -14.56 15.69
CA ASN A 272 16.57 -15.92 15.22
C ASN A 272 15.62 -15.89 14.02
N LYS A 273 15.95 -16.65 12.96
CA LYS A 273 15.17 -16.74 11.73
C LYS A 273 14.76 -18.18 11.47
N ILE A 274 13.52 -18.38 11.07
CA ILE A 274 13.05 -19.61 10.43
C ILE A 274 12.53 -19.31 9.02
N CYS A 275 12.51 -20.34 8.18
CA CYS A 275 11.95 -20.31 6.84
C CYS A 275 10.79 -21.29 6.78
N ILE A 276 9.67 -20.86 6.21
CA ILE A 276 8.45 -21.63 6.01
C ILE A 276 8.29 -21.86 4.51
N LYS A 277 8.52 -23.10 4.09
CA LYS A 277 8.56 -23.55 2.70
C LYS A 277 7.18 -23.95 2.20
N PRO A 278 6.99 -24.18 0.88
CA PRO A 278 5.76 -24.76 0.36
C PRO A 278 5.43 -26.10 1.04
N GLY A 279 4.17 -26.28 1.41
CA GLY A 279 3.66 -27.37 2.23
C GLY A 279 3.75 -27.14 3.75
N GLU A 280 4.38 -26.05 4.20
CA GLU A 280 4.53 -25.72 5.62
C GLU A 280 3.56 -24.61 6.05
N HIS A 281 3.32 -24.55 7.35
CA HIS A 281 2.47 -23.57 8.01
C HIS A 281 3.17 -23.11 9.29
N TYR A 282 2.81 -21.93 9.75
CA TYR A 282 3.41 -21.37 10.95
C TYR A 282 2.44 -20.47 11.68
N PHE A 283 2.58 -20.43 13.01
CA PHE A 283 1.77 -19.61 13.90
C PHE A 283 2.67 -18.93 14.92
N HIS A 284 2.38 -17.67 15.22
CA HIS A 284 3.12 -16.91 16.22
C HIS A 284 2.20 -15.94 16.96
N CYS A 285 2.42 -15.83 18.27
CA CYS A 285 1.71 -14.91 19.15
C CYS A 285 2.71 -13.96 19.83
N ASN A 286 2.81 -13.96 21.16
CA ASN A 286 3.48 -12.90 21.90
C ASN A 286 4.55 -13.42 22.86
N LYS A 287 5.15 -14.56 22.51
CA LYS A 287 6.25 -15.15 23.25
C LYS A 287 7.40 -15.55 22.32
N TYR A 288 8.60 -15.67 22.86
CA TYR A 288 9.72 -16.31 22.18
C TYR A 288 9.49 -17.81 22.11
N LEU A 289 9.55 -18.35 20.89
CA LEU A 289 9.53 -19.78 20.63
C LEU A 289 10.95 -20.35 20.47
N ARG A 290 11.92 -19.50 20.13
CA ARG A 290 13.26 -19.95 19.70
C ARG A 290 14.39 -19.17 20.37
N LEU A 291 14.29 -17.84 20.45
CA LEU A 291 15.28 -17.05 21.16
C LEU A 291 15.21 -17.35 22.66
N LYS A 292 16.36 -17.63 23.27
CA LYS A 292 16.49 -17.87 24.71
C LYS A 292 16.66 -16.54 25.46
N VAL A 293 15.66 -15.67 25.35
CA VAL A 293 15.57 -14.40 26.08
C VAL A 293 14.62 -14.61 27.25
N LYS A 294 14.91 -14.02 28.41
CA LYS A 294 14.00 -14.08 29.55
C LYS A 294 12.81 -13.17 29.28
N GLU A 295 11.62 -13.71 29.43
CA GLU A 295 10.37 -13.00 29.20
C GLU A 295 9.76 -12.52 30.51
N VAL A 296 8.86 -11.57 30.37
CA VAL A 296 7.92 -11.20 31.43
C VAL A 296 6.97 -12.38 31.70
N GLY A 297 6.38 -12.45 32.89
CA GLY A 297 5.34 -13.44 33.19
C GLY A 297 3.94 -12.88 32.89
N GLY A 298 2.92 -13.48 33.52
CA GLY A 298 1.57 -12.92 33.55
C GLY A 298 0.76 -13.14 32.27
N LEU A 299 -0.24 -12.27 32.09
CA LEU A 299 -1.34 -12.48 31.15
C LEU A 299 -0.90 -12.59 29.68
N ILE A 300 0.12 -11.85 29.26
CA ILE A 300 0.60 -11.91 27.87
C ILE A 300 1.14 -13.29 27.50
N VAL A 301 1.90 -13.94 28.40
CA VAL A 301 2.45 -15.27 28.16
C VAL A 301 1.36 -16.32 28.27
N GLU A 302 0.49 -16.25 29.28
CA GLU A 302 -0.66 -17.17 29.44
C GLU A 302 -1.62 -17.11 28.24
N SER A 303 -1.91 -15.90 27.75
CA SER A 303 -2.73 -15.67 26.55
C SER A 303 -2.04 -16.19 25.29
N SER A 304 -0.73 -15.98 25.17
CA SER A 304 0.08 -16.50 24.05
C SER A 304 0.07 -18.02 24.02
N ASP A 305 0.25 -18.68 25.17
CA ASP A 305 0.22 -20.14 25.32
C ASP A 305 -1.14 -20.71 24.91
N THR A 306 -2.23 -20.09 25.40
CA THR A 306 -3.59 -20.55 25.10
C THR A 306 -3.88 -20.46 23.59
N ARG A 307 -3.49 -19.37 22.93
CA ARG A 307 -3.67 -19.21 21.48
C ARG A 307 -2.80 -20.18 20.66
N HIS A 308 -1.58 -20.48 21.12
CA HIS A 308 -0.77 -21.53 20.47
C HIS A 308 -1.42 -22.90 20.63
N GLN A 309 -1.98 -23.21 21.81
CA GLN A 309 -2.70 -24.46 22.03
C GLN A 309 -3.90 -24.60 21.07
N VAL A 310 -4.65 -23.52 20.83
CA VAL A 310 -5.72 -23.52 19.81
C VAL A 310 -5.16 -23.92 18.45
N PHE A 311 -4.03 -23.36 18.05
CA PHE A 311 -3.39 -23.70 16.78
C PHE A 311 -2.96 -25.18 16.73
N GLU A 312 -2.34 -25.70 17.79
CA GLU A 312 -1.91 -27.10 17.90
C GLU A 312 -3.08 -28.10 17.88
N GLU A 313 -4.24 -27.71 18.42
CA GLU A 313 -5.48 -28.51 18.39
C GLU A 313 -6.18 -28.48 17.04
N THR A 314 -5.91 -27.46 16.21
CA THR A 314 -6.52 -27.30 14.89
C THR A 314 -5.69 -27.93 13.78
N LYS A 315 -6.36 -28.37 12.70
CA LYS A 315 -5.63 -28.80 11.51
C LYS A 315 -4.98 -27.58 10.85
N PRO A 316 -3.76 -27.72 10.31
CA PRO A 316 -3.11 -26.66 9.57
C PRO A 316 -4.00 -26.12 8.44
N PRO A 317 -4.13 -24.79 8.31
CA PRO A 317 -4.95 -24.20 7.26
C PRO A 317 -4.32 -24.45 5.89
N LYS A 318 -5.15 -24.73 4.89
CA LYS A 318 -4.74 -24.94 3.49
C LYS A 318 -5.45 -24.02 2.52
N THR A 319 -6.46 -23.30 2.98
CA THR A 319 -7.33 -22.44 2.17
C THR A 319 -7.59 -21.12 2.87
N LYS A 320 -7.92 -20.08 2.08
CA LYS A 320 -8.32 -18.77 2.62
C LYS A 320 -9.46 -18.87 3.63
N LYS A 321 -10.43 -19.76 3.38
CA LYS A 321 -11.57 -20.01 4.27
C LYS A 321 -11.13 -20.57 5.63
N GLU A 322 -10.15 -21.47 5.65
CA GLU A 322 -9.61 -22.03 6.89
C GLU A 322 -8.76 -21.00 7.66
N VAL A 323 -8.01 -20.15 6.96
CA VAL A 323 -7.32 -19.00 7.58
C VAL A 323 -8.32 -18.04 8.22
N ILE A 324 -9.39 -17.67 7.51
CA ILE A 324 -10.49 -16.85 8.02
C ILE A 324 -11.11 -17.48 9.28
N LYS A 325 -11.37 -18.78 9.25
CA LYS A 325 -11.95 -19.50 10.39
C LYS A 325 -11.03 -19.47 11.62
N LEU A 326 -9.72 -19.67 11.45
CA LEU A 326 -8.76 -19.60 12.54
C LEU A 326 -8.63 -18.18 13.12
N LEU A 327 -8.54 -17.16 12.24
CA LEU A 327 -8.52 -15.76 12.67
C LEU A 327 -9.83 -15.31 13.33
N SER A 328 -10.93 -16.03 13.09
CA SER A 328 -12.24 -15.78 13.70
C SER A 328 -12.48 -16.62 14.96
N HIS A 329 -11.53 -17.47 15.36
CA HIS A 329 -11.73 -18.39 16.48
C HIS A 329 -12.02 -17.61 17.76
N GLN A 330 -13.13 -17.98 18.41
CA GLN A 330 -13.58 -17.52 19.72
C GLN A 330 -14.04 -18.70 20.59
N ARG A 331 -13.76 -18.61 21.89
CA ARG A 331 -14.29 -19.50 22.94
C ARG A 331 -14.94 -18.63 24.03
N GLU A 332 -15.65 -19.27 24.96
CA GLU A 332 -16.18 -18.57 26.15
C GLU A 332 -15.09 -18.12 27.13
N ASP A 333 -13.83 -18.52 26.90
CA ASP A 333 -12.65 -18.04 27.62
C ASP A 333 -12.11 -16.71 27.07
N ASN A 334 -11.24 -16.05 27.87
CA ASN A 334 -10.74 -14.70 27.56
C ASN A 334 -9.47 -14.67 26.69
N PHE A 335 -8.90 -15.83 26.30
CA PHE A 335 -7.63 -15.91 25.57
C PHE A 335 -7.82 -16.45 24.14
N THR A 336 -8.83 -15.89 23.49
CA THR A 336 -9.22 -16.17 22.12
C THR A 336 -8.31 -15.48 21.10
N ILE A 337 -8.26 -16.01 19.86
CA ILE A 337 -7.53 -15.39 18.74
C ILE A 337 -8.24 -14.10 18.31
N TYR A 338 -9.54 -14.16 18.01
CA TYR A 338 -10.32 -12.94 17.81
C TYR A 338 -10.88 -12.44 19.14
N ARG A 339 -10.52 -11.22 19.52
CA ARG A 339 -10.93 -10.60 20.78
C ARG A 339 -11.97 -9.53 20.50
N ASP A 340 -13.13 -9.65 21.15
CA ASP A 340 -14.16 -8.61 21.11
C ASP A 340 -14.50 -8.14 22.52
N ALA A 341 -15.02 -6.92 22.63
CA ALA A 341 -15.27 -6.30 23.94
C ALA A 341 -16.40 -7.03 24.69
N ALA A 342 -16.04 -7.93 25.60
CA ALA A 342 -16.99 -8.58 26.51
C ALA A 342 -16.99 -7.88 27.89
N PRO A 343 -18.16 -7.61 28.50
CA PRO A 343 -18.23 -7.02 29.86
C PRO A 343 -17.55 -7.87 30.95
N THR A 344 -17.32 -9.16 30.67
CA THR A 344 -16.70 -10.15 31.55
C THR A 344 -15.23 -10.45 31.21
N ALA A 345 -14.65 -9.73 30.23
CA ALA A 345 -13.28 -9.96 29.81
C ALA A 345 -12.30 -9.63 30.95
N LYS A 346 -11.36 -10.55 31.18
CA LYS A 346 -10.24 -10.37 32.12
C LYS A 346 -9.21 -9.34 31.61
N GLU A 347 -9.28 -8.99 30.33
CA GLU A 347 -8.37 -8.07 29.63
C GLU A 347 -9.15 -6.92 28.99
N ASN A 348 -8.59 -5.71 29.00
CA ASN A 348 -9.13 -4.55 28.27
C ASN A 348 -8.64 -4.49 26.82
N ILE A 349 -8.54 -5.65 26.16
CA ILE A 349 -7.90 -5.81 24.85
C ILE A 349 -8.88 -6.36 23.84
N VAL A 350 -8.84 -5.78 22.65
CA VAL A 350 -9.72 -6.12 21.54
C VAL A 350 -8.91 -6.20 20.26
N THR A 351 -9.33 -7.07 19.35
CA THR A 351 -8.83 -7.07 17.98
C THR A 351 -9.38 -5.84 17.28
N ILE A 352 -8.53 -4.87 16.95
CA ILE A 352 -8.95 -3.63 16.30
C ILE A 352 -9.06 -3.79 14.79
N ALA A 353 -8.25 -4.69 14.21
CA ALA A 353 -8.22 -4.97 12.79
C ALA A 353 -7.67 -6.38 12.55
N ILE A 354 -8.10 -7.01 11.46
CA ILE A 354 -7.55 -8.27 10.96
C ILE A 354 -7.13 -8.06 9.52
N GLY A 355 -5.88 -8.41 9.22
CA GLY A 355 -5.33 -8.37 7.86
C GLY A 355 -5.16 -9.77 7.31
N ILE A 356 -5.51 -9.97 6.05
CA ILE A 356 -5.18 -11.18 5.30
C ILE A 356 -4.52 -10.76 3.99
N PHE A 357 -3.21 -11.01 3.90
CA PHE A 357 -2.48 -10.92 2.64
C PHE A 357 -2.67 -12.22 1.86
N ASP A 358 -3.18 -12.10 0.65
CA ASP A 358 -3.26 -13.15 -0.35
C ASP A 358 -2.08 -12.94 -1.31
N CYS A 359 -1.04 -13.75 -1.17
CA CYS A 359 0.21 -13.57 -1.89
C CYS A 359 0.17 -14.11 -3.33
N ILE A 360 -0.89 -14.85 -3.69
CA ILE A 360 -1.14 -15.33 -5.04
C ILE A 360 -1.99 -14.30 -5.79
N GLU A 361 -3.13 -13.92 -5.23
CA GLU A 361 -4.02 -12.91 -5.82
C GLU A 361 -3.47 -11.48 -5.66
N ARG A 362 -2.39 -11.31 -4.89
CA ARG A 362 -1.76 -10.01 -4.58
C ARG A 362 -2.76 -9.01 -4.01
N THR A 363 -3.52 -9.44 -2.99
CA THR A 363 -4.49 -8.58 -2.30
C THR A 363 -4.27 -8.56 -0.80
N TRP A 364 -4.73 -7.51 -0.15
CA TRP A 364 -4.72 -7.33 1.30
C TRP A 364 -6.12 -6.98 1.78
N SER A 365 -6.79 -7.96 2.35
CA SER A 365 -8.15 -7.82 2.90
C SER A 365 -8.07 -7.37 4.35
N ILE A 366 -8.88 -6.36 4.72
CA ILE A 366 -8.91 -5.81 6.07
C ILE A 366 -10.30 -5.93 6.66
N TYR A 367 -10.41 -6.48 7.86
CA TYR A 367 -11.65 -6.60 8.61
C TYR A 367 -11.55 -5.79 9.91
N ALA A 368 -12.59 -5.04 10.24
CA ALA A 368 -12.72 -4.41 11.57
C ALA A 368 -13.64 -5.20 12.50
N ALA A 369 -14.16 -6.35 12.06
CA ALA A 369 -15.02 -7.24 12.82
C ALA A 369 -14.65 -8.70 12.49
N LYS A 370 -15.33 -9.66 13.13
CA LYS A 370 -15.07 -11.09 12.97
C LYS A 370 -15.17 -11.54 11.49
N PRO A 371 -14.08 -12.02 10.87
CA PRO A 371 -14.05 -12.30 9.42
C PRO A 371 -15.01 -13.41 8.95
N GLU A 372 -15.33 -14.39 9.78
CA GLU A 372 -16.26 -15.48 9.41
C GLU A 372 -17.71 -14.99 9.25
N GLU A 373 -18.05 -13.85 9.85
CA GLU A 373 -19.41 -13.29 9.89
C GLU A 373 -19.53 -11.98 9.09
N ASN A 374 -18.42 -11.44 8.58
CA ASN A 374 -18.36 -10.11 7.97
C ASN A 374 -17.48 -10.10 6.73
N GLU A 375 -17.89 -9.32 5.73
CA GLU A 375 -17.04 -8.99 4.57
C GLU A 375 -15.88 -8.04 4.96
N PRO A 376 -14.76 -8.05 4.23
CA PRO A 376 -13.69 -7.10 4.47
C PRO A 376 -14.17 -5.66 4.23
N LEU A 377 -13.71 -4.73 5.07
CA LEU A 377 -13.96 -3.29 4.89
C LEU A 377 -13.28 -2.75 3.62
N VAL A 378 -12.11 -3.29 3.31
CA VAL A 378 -11.35 -2.94 2.10
C VAL A 378 -10.49 -4.12 1.66
N VAL A 379 -10.32 -4.25 0.35
CA VAL A 379 -9.36 -5.17 -0.26
C VAL A 379 -8.40 -4.32 -1.08
N LEU A 380 -7.19 -4.12 -0.57
CA LEU A 380 -6.16 -3.30 -1.20
C LEU A 380 -5.31 -4.16 -2.15
N PRO A 381 -4.97 -3.69 -3.36
CA PRO A 381 -4.01 -4.38 -4.20
C PRO A 381 -2.59 -4.28 -3.60
N LEU A 382 -1.82 -5.36 -3.70
CA LEU A 382 -0.39 -5.43 -3.32
C LEU A 382 0.53 -5.11 -4.49
N HIS A 383 0.18 -4.08 -5.26
CA HIS A 383 1.02 -3.51 -6.29
C HIS A 383 1.09 -1.99 -6.10
N THR A 384 2.30 -1.42 -6.09
CA THR A 384 2.45 0.03 -6.28
C THR A 384 2.49 0.32 -7.78
N LEU A 385 1.40 0.82 -8.36
CA LEU A 385 1.38 1.22 -9.78
C LEU A 385 2.39 2.35 -10.00
N LEU A 386 3.44 2.09 -10.77
CA LEU A 386 4.29 3.14 -11.33
C LEU A 386 3.53 3.80 -12.49
N LYS A 387 3.17 5.07 -12.34
CA LYS A 387 2.40 5.84 -13.33
C LYS A 387 3.34 6.74 -14.12
N THR A 388 3.50 6.45 -15.42
CA THR A 388 4.21 7.34 -16.34
C THR A 388 3.20 8.12 -17.19
N ASN A 389 3.23 9.44 -17.07
CA ASN A 389 2.48 10.36 -17.92
C ASN A 389 3.31 10.73 -19.16
N VAL A 390 2.68 10.66 -20.34
CA VAL A 390 3.25 11.12 -21.61
C VAL A 390 2.27 12.13 -22.21
N ASP A 391 2.58 13.42 -22.09
CA ASP A 391 1.71 14.50 -22.55
C ASP A 391 2.54 15.77 -22.83
N SER A 392 1.91 16.76 -23.43
CA SER A 392 2.40 18.14 -23.57
C SER A 392 2.50 18.91 -22.24
N LYS A 393 1.94 18.37 -21.15
CA LYS A 393 1.94 18.98 -19.82
C LYS A 393 2.22 17.95 -18.73
N PRO A 394 2.87 18.35 -17.62
CA PRO A 394 3.05 17.47 -16.48
C PRO A 394 1.71 17.16 -15.81
N ASN A 395 1.66 15.98 -15.21
CA ASN A 395 0.60 15.50 -14.34
C ASN A 395 1.20 15.28 -12.95
N ASP A 396 0.72 16.03 -11.95
CA ASP A 396 1.27 16.04 -10.60
C ASP A 396 1.09 14.71 -9.84
N ILE A 397 0.10 13.91 -10.24
CA ILE A 397 -0.12 12.57 -9.64
C ILE A 397 0.66 11.45 -10.34
N ALA A 398 1.36 11.74 -11.43
CA ALA A 398 2.23 10.77 -12.09
C ALA A 398 3.58 10.65 -11.36
N ASP A 399 4.16 9.46 -11.40
CA ASP A 399 5.49 9.21 -10.85
C ASP A 399 6.57 9.76 -11.78
N VAL A 400 6.33 9.68 -13.08
CA VAL A 400 7.17 10.24 -14.13
C VAL A 400 6.36 11.00 -15.15
N ASN A 401 6.92 12.12 -15.60
CA ASN A 401 6.36 12.97 -16.64
C ASN A 401 7.34 13.04 -17.82
N ILE A 402 6.91 12.59 -18.98
CA ILE A 402 7.60 12.71 -20.26
C ILE A 402 6.87 13.79 -21.05
N ILE A 403 7.55 14.90 -21.29
CA ILE A 403 6.93 16.09 -21.87
C ILE A 403 7.15 16.14 -23.38
N VAL A 404 6.07 15.95 -24.13
CA VAL A 404 6.10 15.92 -25.60
C VAL A 404 5.90 17.33 -26.16
N ASN A 405 6.85 17.79 -26.98
CA ASN A 405 6.67 19.02 -27.74
C ASN A 405 5.77 18.78 -28.95
N ILE A 406 4.55 19.34 -28.90
CA ILE A 406 3.50 19.16 -29.90
C ILE A 406 3.84 19.71 -31.30
N ASN A 407 4.88 20.54 -31.40
CA ASN A 407 5.31 21.14 -32.66
C ASN A 407 6.28 20.23 -33.44
N ASP A 408 6.86 19.23 -32.78
CA ASP A 408 7.80 18.32 -33.41
C ASP A 408 7.08 17.32 -34.34
N GLY A 409 7.81 16.76 -35.30
CA GLY A 409 7.27 15.72 -36.18
C GLY A 409 7.00 14.43 -35.41
N LEU A 410 6.15 13.54 -35.96
CA LEU A 410 5.82 12.25 -35.34
C LEU A 410 7.08 11.45 -34.96
N VAL A 411 8.08 11.40 -35.86
CA VAL A 411 9.34 10.65 -35.64
C VAL A 411 10.12 11.19 -34.45
N ASP A 412 10.18 12.52 -34.32
CA ASP A 412 10.92 13.18 -33.23
C ASP A 412 10.17 13.02 -31.90
N GLN A 413 8.83 13.17 -31.90
CA GLN A 413 8.00 12.92 -30.72
C GLN A 413 8.13 11.46 -30.26
N GLU A 414 8.05 10.50 -31.17
CA GLU A 414 8.25 9.08 -30.88
C GLU A 414 9.65 8.84 -30.28
N GLY A 415 10.70 9.36 -30.93
CA GLY A 415 12.07 9.19 -30.49
C GLY A 415 12.32 9.73 -29.07
N SER A 416 11.81 10.92 -28.76
CA SER A 416 11.88 11.51 -27.41
C SER A 416 11.16 10.63 -26.39
N VAL A 417 9.91 10.24 -26.64
CA VAL A 417 9.12 9.41 -25.72
C VAL A 417 9.81 8.07 -25.43
N LEU A 418 10.28 7.39 -26.48
CA LEU A 418 10.93 6.10 -26.33
C LEU A 418 12.26 6.20 -25.57
N ASN A 419 13.04 7.24 -25.80
CA ASN A 419 14.31 7.46 -25.11
C ASN A 419 14.11 7.76 -23.63
N GLU A 420 13.17 8.64 -23.29
CA GLU A 420 12.86 8.96 -21.89
C GLU A 420 12.26 7.77 -21.14
N LEU A 421 11.34 7.03 -21.78
CA LEU A 421 10.80 5.79 -21.20
C LEU A 421 11.89 4.77 -20.94
N LYS A 422 12.79 4.53 -21.90
CA LYS A 422 13.90 3.60 -21.74
C LYS A 422 14.78 3.97 -20.55
N ASN A 423 15.11 5.25 -20.41
CA ASN A 423 15.94 5.73 -19.31
C ASN A 423 15.27 5.54 -17.95
N HIS A 424 13.94 5.71 -17.89
CA HIS A 424 13.20 5.56 -16.65
C HIS A 424 12.95 4.09 -16.28
N LEU A 425 12.51 3.27 -17.24
CA LEU A 425 12.17 1.86 -17.01
C LEU A 425 13.41 1.00 -16.71
N LYS A 426 14.58 1.34 -17.28
CA LYS A 426 15.79 0.51 -17.23
C LYS A 426 15.50 -0.91 -17.73
N GLU A 427 15.50 -1.89 -16.84
CA GLU A 427 15.21 -3.30 -17.14
C GLU A 427 13.72 -3.67 -16.93
N ASN A 428 12.90 -2.75 -16.40
CA ASN A 428 11.48 -2.99 -16.17
C ASN A 428 10.66 -2.87 -17.46
N VAL A 429 9.49 -3.50 -17.45
CA VAL A 429 8.51 -3.46 -18.53
C VAL A 429 7.17 -2.93 -18.02
N LEU A 430 6.28 -2.53 -18.93
CA LEU A 430 4.96 -1.98 -18.66
C LEU A 430 3.92 -3.09 -18.62
N ASP A 431 3.02 -3.05 -17.63
CA ASP A 431 1.83 -3.91 -17.58
C ASP A 431 0.76 -3.48 -18.59
N ALA A 432 0.59 -2.16 -18.75
CA ALA A 432 -0.39 -1.57 -19.63
C ALA A 432 0.10 -0.24 -20.24
N VAL A 433 -0.33 0.04 -21.47
CA VAL A 433 -0.21 1.32 -22.16
C VAL A 433 -1.62 1.82 -22.47
N ILE A 434 -2.03 2.91 -21.80
CA ILE A 434 -3.38 3.44 -21.91
C ILE A 434 -3.36 4.77 -22.68
N CYS A 435 -3.65 4.74 -23.98
CA CYS A 435 -3.71 5.93 -24.81
C CYS A 435 -5.05 6.65 -24.66
N VAL A 436 -5.11 7.58 -23.70
CA VAL A 436 -6.27 8.46 -23.45
C VAL A 436 -6.22 9.76 -24.25
N ALA A 437 -5.10 10.03 -24.93
CA ALA A 437 -4.92 11.23 -25.74
C ALA A 437 -5.87 11.22 -26.95
N GLY A 438 -6.48 12.38 -27.20
CA GLY A 438 -7.48 12.53 -28.24
C GLY A 438 -8.00 13.96 -28.30
N GLY A 439 -8.90 14.20 -29.23
CA GLY A 439 -9.61 15.47 -29.34
C GLY A 439 -10.71 15.39 -30.38
N TRP A 440 -11.45 16.48 -30.51
CA TRP A 440 -12.57 16.58 -31.44
C TRP A 440 -12.50 17.90 -32.20
N ALA A 441 -12.75 17.85 -33.50
CA ALA A 441 -12.98 19.02 -34.34
C ALA A 441 -14.03 18.70 -35.41
N GLY A 442 -15.03 19.56 -35.52
CA GLY A 442 -16.04 19.51 -36.58
C GLY A 442 -15.53 20.11 -37.90
N GLY A 443 -16.29 19.93 -38.97
CA GLY A 443 -15.98 20.46 -40.29
C GLY A 443 -16.40 19.52 -41.40
N ASN A 444 -17.27 20.01 -42.28
CA ASN A 444 -17.53 19.39 -43.57
C ASN A 444 -16.54 19.91 -44.62
N ALA A 445 -16.59 19.36 -45.84
CA ALA A 445 -15.65 19.72 -46.91
C ALA A 445 -15.72 21.18 -47.36
N SER A 446 -16.81 21.90 -47.07
CA SER A 446 -16.95 23.33 -47.37
C SER A 446 -16.47 24.25 -46.24
N SER A 447 -16.02 23.71 -45.11
CA SER A 447 -15.53 24.52 -43.98
C SER A 447 -14.20 25.18 -44.31
N ASN A 448 -14.03 26.46 -43.98
CA ASN A 448 -12.76 27.19 -44.10
C ASN A 448 -11.63 26.56 -43.27
N ASP A 449 -11.97 25.87 -42.17
CA ASP A 449 -11.02 25.18 -41.29
C ASP A 449 -10.86 23.69 -41.64
N PHE A 450 -11.44 23.19 -42.74
CA PHE A 450 -11.49 21.76 -43.05
C PHE A 450 -10.11 21.09 -43.00
N ALA A 451 -9.13 21.59 -43.76
CA ALA A 451 -7.78 21.03 -43.80
C ALA A 451 -7.07 21.10 -42.43
N LYS A 452 -7.21 22.24 -41.74
CA LYS A 452 -6.64 22.47 -40.40
C LYS A 452 -7.22 21.50 -39.37
N ASN A 453 -8.52 21.25 -39.40
CA ASN A 453 -9.19 20.33 -38.48
C ASN A 453 -8.85 18.86 -38.78
N CYS A 454 -8.64 18.51 -40.05
CA CYS A 454 -8.08 17.21 -40.43
C CYS A 454 -6.67 17.01 -39.84
N GLU A 455 -5.77 17.99 -39.98
CA GLU A 455 -4.43 17.90 -39.40
C GLU A 455 -4.45 17.83 -37.87
N LEU A 456 -5.28 18.65 -37.22
CA LEU A 456 -5.42 18.68 -35.76
C LEU A 456 -5.90 17.32 -35.21
N THR A 457 -6.97 16.77 -35.77
CA THR A 457 -7.52 15.49 -35.30
C THR A 457 -6.59 14.32 -35.59
N TRP A 458 -5.82 14.38 -36.69
CA TRP A 458 -4.77 13.41 -36.98
C TRP A 458 -3.65 13.44 -35.93
N LYS A 459 -3.14 14.64 -35.59
CA LYS A 459 -2.13 14.80 -34.53
C LYS A 459 -2.64 14.34 -33.17
N GLN A 460 -3.90 14.62 -32.83
CA GLN A 460 -4.45 14.28 -31.52
C GLN A 460 -4.83 12.81 -31.36
N SER A 461 -5.23 12.12 -32.44
CA SER A 461 -5.71 10.73 -32.35
C SER A 461 -4.77 9.71 -32.99
N VAL A 462 -4.24 9.99 -34.18
CA VAL A 462 -3.44 9.01 -34.92
C VAL A 462 -1.99 9.03 -34.45
N VAL A 463 -1.34 10.20 -34.41
CA VAL A 463 0.06 10.34 -33.96
C VAL A 463 0.24 9.78 -32.55
N THR A 464 -0.63 10.13 -31.62
CA THR A 464 -0.61 9.63 -30.24
C THR A 464 -0.81 8.11 -30.15
N SER A 465 -1.72 7.55 -30.96
CA SER A 465 -1.93 6.10 -31.03
C SER A 465 -0.73 5.36 -31.64
N VAL A 466 -0.06 5.95 -32.62
CA VAL A 466 1.17 5.38 -33.21
C VAL A 466 2.27 5.35 -32.16
N ILE A 467 2.51 6.45 -31.45
CA ILE A 467 3.52 6.50 -30.37
C ILE A 467 3.19 5.46 -29.28
N ALA A 468 1.92 5.37 -28.84
CA ALA A 468 1.49 4.37 -27.87
C ALA A 468 1.73 2.93 -28.36
N SER A 469 1.55 2.69 -29.66
CA SER A 469 1.83 1.38 -30.28
C SER A 469 3.33 1.07 -30.28
N SER A 470 4.19 2.04 -30.59
CA SER A 470 5.65 1.90 -30.52
C SER A 470 6.14 1.65 -29.09
N VAL A 471 5.55 2.34 -28.11
CA VAL A 471 5.80 2.10 -26.68
C VAL A 471 5.42 0.67 -26.32
N ALA A 472 4.23 0.21 -26.72
CA ALA A 472 3.76 -1.13 -26.43
C ALA A 472 4.66 -2.20 -27.07
N ALA A 473 5.07 -2.03 -28.32
CA ALA A 473 5.95 -2.98 -29.01
C ALA A 473 7.33 -3.13 -28.34
N LYS A 474 7.83 -2.07 -27.68
CA LYS A 474 9.19 -2.03 -27.11
C LYS A 474 9.23 -2.33 -25.62
N PHE A 475 8.20 -1.94 -24.87
CA PHE A 475 8.25 -1.90 -23.41
C PHE A 475 7.11 -2.65 -22.74
N LEU A 476 6.09 -3.13 -23.45
CA LEU A 476 5.02 -3.90 -22.83
C LEU A 476 5.52 -5.30 -22.44
N LYS A 477 5.10 -5.80 -21.29
CA LYS A 477 5.37 -7.20 -20.90
C LYS A 477 4.58 -8.17 -21.78
N GLU A 478 5.04 -9.42 -21.86
CA GLU A 478 4.21 -10.52 -22.38
C GLU A 478 2.87 -10.58 -21.64
N GLY A 479 1.77 -10.69 -22.39
CA GLY A 479 0.42 -10.67 -21.81
C GLY A 479 -0.11 -9.28 -21.42
N GLY A 480 0.63 -8.21 -21.70
CA GLY A 480 0.25 -6.84 -21.34
C GLY A 480 -0.90 -6.27 -22.19
N LEU A 481 -1.37 -5.08 -21.79
CA LEU A 481 -2.51 -4.40 -22.40
C LEU A 481 -2.10 -3.12 -23.14
N LEU A 482 -2.56 -2.96 -24.38
CA LEU A 482 -2.57 -1.69 -25.10
C LEU A 482 -4.03 -1.27 -25.34
N THR A 483 -4.43 -0.12 -24.82
CA THR A 483 -5.74 0.47 -25.12
C THR A 483 -5.59 1.74 -25.93
N LEU A 484 -6.34 1.84 -27.02
CA LEU A 484 -6.46 3.05 -27.83
C LEU A 484 -7.86 3.68 -27.66
N THR A 485 -7.98 4.95 -28.05
CA THR A 485 -9.27 5.66 -27.97
C THR A 485 -9.82 5.93 -29.37
N GLY A 486 -10.80 5.12 -29.78
CA GLY A 486 -11.58 5.34 -30.98
C GLY A 486 -12.78 6.28 -30.74
N ALA A 487 -13.81 6.17 -31.56
CA ALA A 487 -15.11 6.83 -31.34
C ALA A 487 -16.25 6.01 -31.93
N SER A 488 -17.40 5.94 -31.24
CA SER A 488 -18.57 5.22 -31.79
C SER A 488 -19.08 5.88 -33.08
N GLY A 489 -18.96 7.21 -33.20
CA GLY A 489 -19.43 7.94 -34.38
C GLY A 489 -18.65 7.62 -35.67
N ALA A 490 -17.42 7.12 -35.55
CA ALA A 490 -16.57 6.77 -36.70
C ALA A 490 -16.84 5.37 -37.27
N LEU A 491 -17.82 4.64 -36.72
CA LEU A 491 -18.35 3.40 -37.30
C LEU A 491 -19.23 3.67 -38.54
N ALA A 492 -19.66 4.91 -38.73
CA ALA A 492 -20.47 5.35 -39.86
C ALA A 492 -19.86 6.61 -40.49
N ALA A 493 -20.45 7.08 -41.60
CA ALA A 493 -20.01 8.31 -42.25
C ALA A 493 -20.22 9.54 -41.34
N THR A 494 -19.24 10.45 -41.32
CA THR A 494 -19.22 11.62 -40.42
C THR A 494 -19.19 12.96 -41.19
N PRO A 495 -20.22 13.30 -41.99
CA PRO A 495 -20.17 14.44 -42.91
C PRO A 495 -19.94 15.80 -42.23
N GLY A 496 -20.32 15.96 -40.95
CA GLY A 496 -20.10 17.18 -40.16
C GLY A 496 -18.79 17.22 -39.38
N MET A 497 -18.00 16.15 -39.39
CA MET A 497 -16.74 16.01 -38.65
C MET A 497 -15.79 15.07 -39.42
N ILE A 498 -15.54 15.40 -40.69
CA ILE A 498 -14.86 14.49 -41.63
C ILE A 498 -13.45 14.12 -41.14
N GLY A 499 -12.64 15.12 -40.75
CA GLY A 499 -11.28 14.88 -40.24
C GLY A 499 -11.26 14.01 -38.98
N TYR A 500 -12.16 14.27 -38.03
CA TYR A 500 -12.32 13.47 -36.82
C TYR A 500 -12.69 12.02 -37.13
N GLY A 501 -13.67 11.80 -38.00
CA GLY A 501 -14.09 10.45 -38.39
C GLY A 501 -12.98 9.68 -39.09
N MET A 502 -12.25 10.32 -40.01
CA MET A 502 -11.07 9.73 -40.65
C MET A 502 -10.02 9.32 -39.62
N ALA A 503 -9.65 10.22 -38.70
CA ALA A 503 -8.64 9.94 -37.68
C ALA A 503 -9.06 8.78 -36.76
N LYS A 504 -10.31 8.75 -36.29
CA LYS A 504 -10.80 7.68 -35.41
C LYS A 504 -10.98 6.35 -36.14
N ALA A 505 -11.38 6.34 -37.41
CA ALA A 505 -11.41 5.14 -38.23
C ALA A 505 -9.99 4.56 -38.45
N SER A 506 -8.98 5.42 -38.62
CA SER A 506 -7.58 4.98 -38.66
C SER A 506 -7.15 4.31 -37.35
N VAL A 507 -7.57 4.84 -36.19
CA VAL A 507 -7.32 4.20 -34.89
C VAL A 507 -8.02 2.84 -34.80
N HIS A 508 -9.27 2.73 -35.27
CA HIS A 508 -9.99 1.44 -35.31
C HIS A 508 -9.25 0.41 -36.16
N HIS A 509 -8.77 0.82 -37.33
CA HIS A 509 -7.99 -0.05 -38.20
C HIS A 509 -6.67 -0.46 -37.54
N LEU A 510 -5.95 0.50 -36.94
CA LEU A 510 -4.71 0.25 -36.21
C LEU A 510 -4.91 -0.78 -35.08
N THR A 511 -5.99 -0.67 -34.30
CA THR A 511 -6.32 -1.66 -33.25
C THR A 511 -6.43 -3.08 -33.80
N LYS A 512 -7.15 -3.25 -34.92
CA LYS A 512 -7.31 -4.57 -35.56
C LYS A 512 -5.97 -5.08 -36.12
N THR A 513 -5.16 -4.19 -36.70
CA THR A 513 -3.85 -4.52 -37.24
C THR A 513 -2.86 -4.93 -36.15
N LEU A 514 -2.86 -4.27 -35.00
CA LEU A 514 -1.98 -4.60 -33.87
C LEU A 514 -2.29 -5.96 -33.26
N ALA A 515 -3.55 -6.39 -33.34
CA ALA A 515 -3.98 -7.71 -32.88
C ALA A 515 -3.60 -8.86 -33.83
N ALA A 516 -3.22 -8.54 -35.08
CA ALA A 516 -2.87 -9.55 -36.06
C ALA A 516 -1.45 -10.10 -35.84
N PRO A 517 -1.18 -11.37 -36.22
CA PRO A 517 0.17 -11.94 -36.16
C PRO A 517 1.19 -11.10 -36.95
N GLY A 518 2.38 -10.91 -36.38
CA GLY A 518 3.45 -10.13 -37.01
C GLY A 518 3.35 -8.62 -36.81
N SER A 519 2.45 -8.14 -35.95
CA SER A 519 2.32 -6.71 -35.61
C SER A 519 3.51 -6.11 -34.87
N GLY A 520 4.36 -6.96 -34.27
CA GLY A 520 5.50 -6.54 -33.45
C GLY A 520 5.17 -6.32 -31.98
N LEU A 521 3.91 -6.52 -31.56
CA LEU A 521 3.59 -6.61 -30.13
C LEU A 521 4.19 -7.88 -29.51
N PRO A 522 4.56 -7.85 -28.21
CA PRO A 522 5.00 -9.04 -27.50
C PRO A 522 3.94 -10.14 -27.50
N THR A 523 4.36 -11.37 -27.21
CA THR A 523 3.47 -12.53 -27.16
C THR A 523 2.33 -12.31 -26.17
N ASN A 524 1.17 -12.86 -26.50
CA ASN A 524 -0.04 -12.84 -25.67
C ASN A 524 -0.57 -11.43 -25.29
N CYS A 525 -0.03 -10.36 -25.87
CA CYS A 525 -0.53 -9.01 -25.63
C CYS A 525 -1.91 -8.77 -26.23
N THR A 526 -2.67 -7.88 -25.59
CA THR A 526 -4.01 -7.49 -26.03
C THR A 526 -4.01 -6.04 -26.49
N ALA A 527 -4.42 -5.79 -27.74
CA ALA A 527 -4.65 -4.45 -28.27
C ALA A 527 -6.16 -4.22 -28.45
N VAL A 528 -6.75 -3.25 -27.77
CA VAL A 528 -8.19 -2.95 -27.86
C VAL A 528 -8.43 -1.45 -28.01
N ALA A 529 -9.60 -1.05 -28.49
CA ALA A 529 -10.00 0.34 -28.49
C ALA A 529 -11.38 0.52 -27.87
N ILE A 530 -11.51 1.49 -26.95
CA ILE A 530 -12.83 1.95 -26.53
C ILE A 530 -13.41 2.90 -27.57
N LEU A 531 -14.71 2.78 -27.82
CA LEU A 531 -15.48 3.63 -28.73
C LEU A 531 -16.55 4.38 -27.93
N PRO A 532 -16.17 5.44 -27.18
CA PRO A 532 -17.14 6.24 -26.46
C PRO A 532 -18.05 7.02 -27.43
N GLU A 533 -19.26 7.33 -26.96
CA GLU A 533 -20.13 8.34 -27.58
C GLU A 533 -19.77 9.74 -27.05
N THR A 534 -19.95 9.98 -25.75
CA THR A 534 -19.46 11.20 -25.08
C THR A 534 -18.96 10.84 -23.69
N LEU A 535 -17.71 11.21 -23.40
CA LEU A 535 -17.12 11.04 -22.07
C LEU A 535 -17.45 12.25 -21.20
N ASP A 536 -17.73 11.99 -19.92
CA ASP A 536 -18.03 13.02 -18.94
C ASP A 536 -16.75 13.72 -18.43
N THR A 537 -16.21 14.61 -19.26
CA THR A 537 -15.00 15.37 -18.92
C THR A 537 -15.33 16.79 -18.47
N PRO A 538 -14.49 17.41 -17.62
CA PRO A 538 -14.65 18.83 -17.26
C PRO A 538 -14.70 19.76 -18.48
N MET A 539 -13.92 19.46 -19.53
CA MET A 539 -13.92 20.24 -20.77
C MET A 539 -15.24 20.10 -21.52
N ASN A 540 -15.78 18.88 -21.66
CA ASN A 540 -17.09 18.67 -22.31
C ASN A 540 -18.21 19.35 -21.54
N ARG A 541 -18.23 19.28 -20.21
CA ARG A 541 -19.20 20.00 -19.37
C ARG A 541 -19.11 21.52 -19.59
N LYS A 542 -17.89 22.06 -19.71
CA LYS A 542 -17.66 23.48 -19.98
C LYS A 542 -18.16 23.91 -21.36
N TRP A 543 -17.94 23.10 -22.39
CA TRP A 543 -18.35 23.40 -23.76
C TRP A 543 -19.84 23.14 -24.04
N MET A 544 -20.45 22.21 -23.29
CA MET A 544 -21.85 21.83 -23.43
C MET A 544 -22.60 21.93 -22.09
N PRO A 545 -22.70 23.13 -21.47
CA PRO A 545 -23.24 23.28 -20.11
C PRO A 545 -24.74 22.98 -19.98
N LYS A 546 -25.45 22.89 -21.12
CA LYS A 546 -26.89 22.59 -21.18
C LYS A 546 -27.18 21.17 -21.69
N ALA A 547 -26.16 20.36 -21.95
CA ALA A 547 -26.35 18.99 -22.41
C ALA A 547 -26.88 18.09 -21.29
N ASP A 548 -27.63 17.07 -21.67
CA ASP A 548 -28.05 16.01 -20.76
C ASP A 548 -26.86 15.08 -20.47
N THR A 549 -26.21 15.32 -19.33
CA THR A 549 -25.05 14.54 -18.90
C THR A 549 -25.41 13.12 -18.45
N SER A 550 -26.69 12.75 -18.35
CA SER A 550 -27.10 11.38 -18.03
C SER A 550 -26.83 10.38 -19.17
N SER A 551 -26.49 10.88 -20.36
CA SER A 551 -26.05 10.10 -21.52
C SER A 551 -24.53 10.02 -21.67
N TRP A 552 -23.76 10.62 -20.73
CA TRP A 552 -22.30 10.70 -20.84
C TRP A 552 -21.65 9.59 -20.02
N THR A 553 -20.70 8.87 -20.61
CA THR A 553 -19.95 7.82 -19.93
C THR A 553 -19.04 8.44 -18.87
N SER A 554 -19.22 8.04 -17.61
CA SER A 554 -18.35 8.46 -16.50
C SER A 554 -16.91 8.00 -16.69
N LEU A 555 -15.96 8.86 -16.28
CA LEU A 555 -14.53 8.52 -16.28
C LEU A 555 -14.20 7.41 -15.28
N ASP A 556 -14.92 7.31 -14.16
CA ASP A 556 -14.73 6.25 -13.16
C ASP A 556 -15.08 4.86 -13.72
N PHE A 557 -16.09 4.80 -14.60
CA PHE A 557 -16.43 3.57 -15.30
C PHE A 557 -15.30 3.15 -16.25
N VAL A 558 -14.76 4.12 -17.02
CA VAL A 558 -13.68 3.85 -17.98
C VAL A 558 -12.38 3.47 -17.27
N SER A 559 -12.00 4.15 -16.20
CA SER A 559 -10.78 3.83 -15.43
C SER A 559 -10.89 2.45 -14.75
N SER A 560 -12.04 2.12 -14.18
CA SER A 560 -12.31 0.79 -13.61
C SER A 560 -12.22 -0.31 -14.67
N LEU A 561 -12.71 -0.04 -15.88
CA LEU A 561 -12.62 -0.96 -17.00
C LEU A 561 -11.17 -1.21 -17.42
N PHE A 562 -10.36 -0.15 -17.52
CA PHE A 562 -8.94 -0.28 -17.84
C PHE A 562 -8.16 -1.03 -16.76
N LEU A 563 -8.46 -0.83 -15.48
CA LEU A 563 -7.83 -1.56 -14.37
C LEU A 563 -8.16 -3.05 -14.42
N LYS A 564 -9.45 -3.40 -14.56
CA LYS A 564 -9.87 -4.80 -14.77
C LYS A 564 -9.13 -5.43 -15.94
N TRP A 565 -9.09 -4.71 -17.06
CA TRP A 565 -8.39 -5.21 -18.24
C TRP A 565 -6.90 -5.32 -18.02
N SER A 566 -6.21 -4.41 -17.33
CA SER A 566 -4.77 -4.57 -17.06
C SER A 566 -4.47 -5.82 -16.25
N ASP A 567 -5.41 -6.23 -15.38
CA ASP A 567 -5.32 -7.45 -14.56
C ASP A 567 -5.86 -8.71 -15.26
N ASN A 568 -6.18 -8.61 -16.56
CA ASN A 568 -6.73 -9.70 -17.37
C ASN A 568 -8.11 -10.21 -16.91
N VAL A 569 -8.86 -9.37 -16.18
CA VAL A 569 -10.23 -9.62 -15.72
C VAL A 569 -11.22 -9.06 -16.74
N GLU A 570 -12.16 -9.87 -17.21
CA GLU A 570 -13.18 -9.48 -18.20
C GLU A 570 -12.59 -8.78 -19.44
N ARG A 571 -11.34 -9.14 -19.80
CA ARG A 571 -10.58 -8.50 -20.87
C ARG A 571 -11.14 -8.93 -22.23
N PRO A 572 -11.46 -7.99 -23.14
CA PRO A 572 -11.90 -8.31 -24.49
C PRO A 572 -10.80 -9.00 -25.28
N VAL A 573 -11.19 -9.76 -26.30
CA VAL A 573 -10.24 -10.37 -27.24
C VAL A 573 -9.44 -9.27 -27.95
N SER A 574 -8.15 -9.51 -28.16
CA SER A 574 -7.29 -8.60 -28.93
C SER A 574 -7.92 -8.27 -30.30
N GLY A 575 -7.91 -6.99 -30.66
CA GLY A 575 -8.53 -6.43 -31.87
C GLY A 575 -9.95 -5.91 -31.66
N SER A 576 -10.53 -6.11 -30.46
CA SER A 576 -11.90 -5.66 -30.16
C SER A 576 -12.03 -4.14 -30.23
N LEU A 577 -13.11 -3.70 -30.88
CA LEU A 577 -13.62 -2.34 -30.77
C LEU A 577 -14.78 -2.35 -29.79
N VAL A 578 -14.61 -1.68 -28.65
CA VAL A 578 -15.49 -1.78 -27.50
C VAL A 578 -16.33 -0.52 -27.38
N LYS A 579 -17.55 -0.55 -27.90
CA LYS A 579 -18.49 0.57 -27.80
C LYS A 579 -18.98 0.74 -26.37
N LEU A 580 -18.91 1.98 -25.89
CA LEU A 580 -19.43 2.41 -24.60
C LEU A 580 -20.66 3.29 -24.86
N ARG A 581 -21.84 2.80 -24.45
CA ARG A 581 -23.10 3.52 -24.61
C ARG A 581 -23.68 3.82 -23.24
N THR A 582 -23.99 5.08 -22.97
CA THR A 582 -24.56 5.48 -21.68
C THR A 582 -25.96 6.03 -21.86
N THR A 583 -26.89 5.51 -21.08
CA THR A 583 -28.28 5.99 -21.02
C THR A 583 -28.74 6.00 -19.57
N ASN A 584 -29.33 7.11 -19.11
CA ASN A 584 -29.82 7.26 -17.73
C ASN A 584 -28.75 6.92 -16.66
N ASN A 585 -27.51 7.39 -16.86
CA ASN A 585 -26.33 7.14 -16.03
C ASN A 585 -25.88 5.66 -15.94
N SER A 586 -26.40 4.79 -16.81
CA SER A 586 -25.97 3.40 -16.91
C SER A 586 -25.20 3.18 -18.21
N THR A 587 -23.99 2.63 -18.10
CA THR A 587 -23.11 2.37 -19.24
C THR A 587 -23.16 0.89 -19.62
N GLU A 588 -23.49 0.62 -20.88
CA GLU A 588 -23.44 -0.71 -21.50
C GLU A 588 -22.20 -0.82 -22.40
N ILE A 589 -21.64 -2.04 -22.46
CA ILE A 589 -20.50 -2.39 -23.30
C ILE A 589 -20.96 -3.28 -24.45
N GLN A 590 -20.54 -2.95 -25.68
CA GLN A 590 -20.81 -3.76 -26.88
C GLN A 590 -19.53 -3.90 -27.72
N ILE A 591 -19.18 -5.13 -28.11
CA ILE A 591 -18.07 -5.38 -29.06
C ILE A 591 -18.59 -5.23 -30.50
N VAL A 592 -17.85 -4.52 -31.36
CA VAL A 592 -18.25 -4.17 -32.74
C VAL A 592 -17.26 -4.60 -33.80
#